data_AF-A0AAU1V056-F1
#
_entry.id   AF-A0AAU1V056-F1
#
_cell.length_a   1.000
_cell.length_b   1.000
_cell.length_c   1.000
_cell.angle_alpha   90.00
_cell.angle_beta   90.00
_cell.angle_gamma   90.00
#
_symmetry.space_group_name_H-M   'P 1'
#
loop_
_entity.id
_entity.type
_entity.pdbx_description
1 polymer ?
#
loop_
_entity_poly.entity_id
_entity_poly.type
_entity_poly.pdbx_seq_one_letter_code
_entity_poly.pdbx_strand_id
1 'polypeptide(L)'
;MPSVIALMERREVRAREVLDGAEARLREAEEQAAEARQRWEFARIGREELMDELAATGAQAATDAGAVADVPQEPDSEAKVPSRRGREGYDERPSQWHVGLEGRSLCGMYRQIFETVVAADGLVDVATVADTLGLGREKLAVERVRHRAYALHAKGWLERERGLFRPAAGPGGGPAGDRASAGVRRRSGG
;
A
#
# COMPACT_ATOMS: atom_id res chain seq x y z
N MET A 1 -31.54 -22.32 -59.92
CA MET A 1 -31.58 -22.89 -58.55
C MET A 1 -30.21 -23.47 -58.24
N PRO A 2 -29.58 -23.20 -57.08
CA PRO A 2 -28.28 -23.79 -56.76
C PRO A 2 -28.40 -25.31 -56.57
N SER A 3 -27.40 -26.06 -57.02
CA SER A 3 -27.30 -27.51 -56.81
C SER A 3 -27.27 -27.85 -55.31
N VAL A 4 -27.80 -29.03 -54.95
CA VAL A 4 -27.75 -29.57 -53.58
C VAL A 4 -26.31 -29.66 -53.07
N ILE A 5 -25.36 -30.01 -53.94
CA ILE A 5 -23.93 -30.09 -53.59
C ILE A 5 -23.41 -28.72 -53.14
N ALA A 6 -23.68 -27.67 -53.91
CA ALA A 6 -23.27 -26.31 -53.57
C ALA A 6 -23.92 -25.79 -52.26
N LEU A 7 -25.09 -26.29 -51.88
CA LEU A 7 -25.70 -25.99 -50.58
C LEU A 7 -24.98 -26.72 -49.44
N MET A 8 -24.58 -27.97 -49.64
CA MET A 8 -23.83 -28.75 -48.64
C MET A 8 -22.43 -28.17 -48.41
N GLU A 9 -21.70 -27.82 -49.47
CA GLU A 9 -20.37 -27.18 -49.37
C GLU A 9 -20.44 -25.88 -48.57
N ARG A 10 -21.45 -25.03 -48.81
CA ARG A 10 -21.65 -23.79 -48.03
C ARG A 10 -21.90 -24.07 -46.55
N ARG A 11 -22.67 -25.12 -46.23
CA ARG A 11 -22.94 -25.52 -44.84
C ARG A 11 -21.68 -26.07 -44.16
N GLU A 12 -20.88 -26.85 -44.88
CA GLU A 12 -19.61 -27.39 -44.39
C GLU A 12 -18.61 -26.28 -44.10
N VAL A 13 -18.43 -25.33 -45.03
CA VAL A 13 -17.57 -24.15 -44.81
C VAL A 13 -18.05 -23.36 -43.58
N ARG A 14 -19.36 -23.12 -43.47
CA ARG A 14 -19.91 -22.40 -42.32
C ARG A 14 -19.69 -23.16 -41.00
N ALA A 15 -19.84 -24.48 -41.01
CA ALA A 15 -19.60 -25.31 -39.83
C ALA A 15 -18.13 -25.27 -39.41
N ARG A 16 -17.19 -25.30 -40.37
CA ARG A 16 -15.75 -25.13 -40.11
C ARG A 16 -15.43 -23.77 -39.51
N GLU A 17 -15.94 -22.69 -40.08
CA GLU A 17 -15.75 -21.33 -39.51
C GLU A 17 -16.23 -21.24 -38.05
N VAL A 18 -17.38 -21.85 -37.74
CA VAL A 18 -17.92 -21.87 -36.38
C VAL A 18 -17.04 -22.70 -35.45
N LEU A 19 -16.54 -23.85 -35.91
CA LEU A 19 -15.61 -24.70 -35.15
C LEU A 19 -14.31 -23.95 -34.87
N ASP A 20 -13.66 -23.40 -35.91
CA ASP A 20 -12.39 -22.67 -35.79
C ASP A 20 -12.53 -21.49 -34.82
N GLY A 21 -13.66 -20.76 -34.90
CA GLY A 21 -13.97 -19.68 -33.97
C GLY A 21 -14.22 -20.16 -32.53
N ALA A 22 -14.81 -21.35 -32.35
CA ALA A 22 -14.98 -21.95 -31.03
C ALA A 22 -13.64 -22.41 -30.44
N GLU A 23 -12.79 -23.04 -31.24
CA GLU A 23 -11.44 -23.46 -30.82
C GLU A 23 -10.55 -22.27 -30.47
N ALA A 24 -10.62 -21.17 -31.23
CA ALA A 24 -9.88 -19.96 -30.91
C ALA A 24 -10.29 -19.39 -29.54
N ARG A 25 -11.60 -19.32 -29.26
CA ARG A 25 -12.11 -18.91 -27.94
C ARG A 25 -11.73 -19.87 -26.82
N LEU A 26 -11.68 -21.17 -27.11
CA LEU A 26 -11.24 -22.18 -26.13
C LEU A 26 -9.77 -21.95 -25.77
N ARG A 27 -8.89 -21.76 -26.75
CA ARG A 27 -7.46 -21.46 -26.52
C ARG A 27 -7.28 -20.18 -25.70
N GLU A 28 -8.00 -19.11 -26.03
CA GLU A 28 -7.97 -17.87 -25.26
C GLU A 28 -8.43 -18.10 -23.80
N ALA A 29 -9.50 -18.86 -23.59
CA ALA A 29 -9.98 -19.19 -22.26
C ALA A 29 -8.98 -20.06 -21.46
N GLU A 30 -8.28 -20.97 -22.13
CA GLU A 30 -7.22 -21.79 -21.52
C GLU A 30 -6.01 -20.94 -21.10
N GLU A 31 -5.60 -19.98 -21.93
CA GLU A 31 -4.54 -19.02 -21.59
C GLU A 31 -4.93 -18.17 -20.38
N GLN A 32 -6.15 -17.62 -20.38
CA GLN A 32 -6.68 -16.86 -19.23
C GLN A 32 -6.75 -17.71 -17.96
N ALA A 33 -7.14 -18.99 -18.07
CA ALA A 33 -7.17 -19.92 -16.95
C ALA A 33 -5.77 -20.24 -16.44
N ALA A 34 -4.78 -20.39 -17.33
CA ALA A 34 -3.38 -20.62 -16.96
C ALA A 34 -2.81 -19.43 -16.18
N GLU A 35 -3.04 -18.20 -16.65
CA GLU A 35 -2.64 -17.00 -15.93
C GLU A 35 -3.33 -16.88 -14.56
N ALA A 36 -4.63 -17.18 -14.49
CA ALA A 36 -5.38 -17.14 -13.25
C ALA A 36 -4.84 -18.16 -12.23
N ARG A 37 -4.52 -19.37 -12.69
CA ARG A 37 -3.85 -20.40 -11.86
C ARG A 37 -2.49 -19.92 -11.38
N GLN A 38 -1.68 -19.32 -12.25
CA GLN A 38 -0.37 -18.81 -11.87
C GLN A 38 -0.48 -17.71 -10.81
N ARG A 39 -1.41 -16.76 -10.98
CA ARG A 39 -1.69 -15.72 -9.97
C ARG A 39 -2.13 -16.32 -8.64
N TRP A 40 -2.96 -17.36 -8.67
CA TRP A 40 -3.39 -18.06 -7.47
C TRP A 40 -2.25 -18.81 -6.78
N GLU A 41 -1.40 -19.52 -7.53
CA GLU A 41 -0.22 -20.20 -6.97
C GLU A 41 0.73 -19.22 -6.29
N PHE A 42 1.02 -18.08 -6.92
CA PHE A 42 1.83 -17.03 -6.30
C PHE A 42 1.20 -16.50 -5.01
N ALA A 43 -0.12 -16.29 -4.99
CA ALA A 43 -0.83 -15.87 -3.80
C ALA A 43 -0.82 -16.96 -2.70
N ARG A 44 -0.90 -18.24 -3.08
CA ARG A 44 -0.81 -19.38 -2.16
C ARG A 44 0.57 -19.46 -1.53
N ILE A 45 1.63 -19.38 -2.34
CA ILE A 45 3.02 -19.37 -1.87
C ILE A 45 3.25 -18.19 -0.93
N GLY A 46 2.87 -16.97 -1.33
CA GLY A 46 3.03 -15.79 -0.48
C GLY A 46 2.26 -15.90 0.84
N ARG A 47 1.09 -16.57 0.84
CA ARG A 47 0.36 -16.88 2.09
C ARG A 47 1.10 -17.90 2.95
N GLU A 48 1.64 -18.96 2.37
CA GLU A 48 2.41 -19.98 3.10
C GLU A 48 3.67 -19.36 3.72
N GLU A 49 4.44 -18.58 2.96
CA GLU A 49 5.60 -17.84 3.46
C GLU A 49 5.24 -16.90 4.63
N LEU A 50 4.14 -16.16 4.52
CA LEU A 50 3.65 -15.30 5.62
C LEU A 50 3.25 -16.10 6.87
N MET A 51 2.66 -17.28 6.72
CA MET A 51 2.29 -18.13 7.86
C MET A 51 3.53 -18.69 8.54
N ASP A 52 4.56 -19.07 7.78
CA ASP A 52 5.84 -19.55 8.31
C ASP A 52 6.58 -18.44 9.07
N GLU A 53 6.63 -17.22 8.52
CA GLU A 53 7.21 -16.06 9.21
C GLU A 53 6.46 -15.68 10.48
N LEU A 54 5.13 -15.75 10.46
CA LEU A 54 4.30 -15.50 11.64
C LEU A 54 4.54 -16.55 12.72
N ALA A 55 4.66 -17.83 12.34
CA ALA A 55 4.98 -18.92 13.26
C ALA A 55 6.38 -18.75 13.86
N ALA A 56 7.38 -18.39 13.05
CA ALA A 56 8.74 -18.13 13.52
C ALA A 56 8.81 -16.93 14.48
N THR A 57 8.07 -15.85 14.18
CA THR A 57 8.00 -14.66 15.04
C THR A 57 7.26 -14.95 16.35
N GLY A 58 6.18 -15.75 16.30
CA GLY A 58 5.48 -16.21 17.50
C GLY A 58 6.33 -17.11 18.38
N ALA A 59 7.14 -17.99 17.78
CA ALA A 59 8.11 -18.81 18.50
C ALA A 59 9.21 -17.95 19.15
N GLN A 60 9.73 -16.95 18.44
CA GLN A 60 10.72 -16.02 18.98
C GLN A 60 10.17 -15.18 20.14
N ALA A 61 8.92 -14.72 20.02
CA ALA A 61 8.24 -14.00 21.10
C ALA A 61 8.03 -14.88 22.35
N ALA A 62 7.79 -16.19 22.16
CA ALA A 62 7.68 -17.15 23.26
C ALA A 62 9.04 -17.45 23.92
N THR A 63 10.15 -17.49 23.15
CA THR A 63 11.50 -17.65 23.71
C THR A 63 11.99 -16.39 24.43
N ASP A 64 11.68 -15.20 23.91
CA ASP A 64 12.07 -13.94 24.55
C ASP A 64 11.26 -13.71 25.85
N ALA A 65 9.98 -14.07 25.87
CA ALA A 65 9.17 -14.02 27.09
C ALA A 65 9.61 -15.03 28.17
N GLY A 66 10.30 -16.11 27.77
CA GLY A 66 10.90 -17.08 28.69
C GLY A 66 12.25 -16.63 29.30
N ALA A 67 12.85 -15.55 28.79
CA ALA A 67 14.15 -15.05 29.23
C ALA A 67 14.07 -13.82 30.16
N VAL A 68 12.90 -13.18 30.31
CA VAL A 68 12.73 -11.99 31.16
C VAL A 68 12.14 -12.36 32.53
N ALA A 69 12.92 -13.08 33.32
CA ALA A 69 12.70 -13.19 34.76
C ALA A 69 14.04 -13.15 35.49
N ASP A 70 14.74 -12.01 35.44
CA ASP A 70 15.33 -11.37 36.62
C ASP A 70 15.95 -10.00 36.26
N VAL A 71 15.89 -9.08 37.25
CA VAL A 71 16.64 -7.82 37.42
C VAL A 71 16.14 -6.53 36.73
N PRO A 72 15.86 -5.46 37.52
CA PRO A 72 15.63 -4.09 37.04
C PRO A 72 16.94 -3.29 36.97
N GLN A 73 17.10 -2.40 35.96
CA GLN A 73 17.78 -1.08 36.01
C GLN A 73 18.01 -0.47 34.60
N GLU A 74 17.43 0.70 34.34
CA GLU A 74 17.84 1.69 33.32
C GLU A 74 19.20 2.34 33.70
N PRO A 75 20.02 3.00 32.84
CA PRO A 75 19.64 3.70 31.60
C PRO A 75 20.65 3.60 30.41
N ASP A 76 20.24 4.17 29.28
CA ASP A 76 21.04 4.73 28.16
C ASP A 76 21.93 3.79 27.32
N SER A 77 21.56 3.56 26.05
CA SER A 77 22.45 3.61 24.87
C SER A 77 21.76 3.14 23.59
N GLU A 78 21.77 4.04 22.60
CA GLU A 78 21.76 3.80 21.15
C GLU A 78 21.47 2.37 20.66
N ALA A 79 20.19 2.03 20.49
CA ALA A 79 19.81 0.85 19.73
C ALA A 79 19.77 1.18 18.23
N LYS A 80 20.83 0.77 17.52
CA LYS A 80 20.87 0.64 16.05
C LYS A 80 19.57 0.03 15.52
N VAL A 81 18.80 0.82 14.78
CA VAL A 81 17.69 0.33 13.96
C VAL A 81 18.25 -0.65 12.93
N PRO A 82 17.82 -1.92 12.89
CA PRO A 82 18.18 -2.80 11.79
C PRO A 82 17.50 -2.27 10.53
N SER A 83 18.30 -1.74 9.61
CA SER A 83 17.87 -1.42 8.26
C SER A 83 17.55 -2.74 7.54
N ARG A 84 16.30 -3.22 7.68
CA ARG A 84 15.74 -4.26 6.81
C ARG A 84 15.63 -3.66 5.41
N ARG A 85 16.54 -4.06 4.51
CA ARG A 85 16.37 -3.83 3.08
C ARG A 85 15.12 -4.61 2.66
N GLY A 86 14.04 -3.87 2.42
CA GLY A 86 12.78 -4.42 1.94
C GLY A 86 12.98 -5.10 0.58
N ARG A 87 12.35 -6.27 0.42
CA ARG A 87 12.15 -6.93 -0.87
C ARG A 87 11.39 -5.94 -1.77
N GLU A 88 11.92 -5.65 -2.96
CA GLU A 88 11.22 -4.81 -3.94
C GLU A 88 9.81 -5.37 -4.20
N GLY A 89 8.78 -4.61 -3.85
CA GLY A 89 7.38 -4.91 -4.16
C GLY A 89 6.46 -5.22 -2.98
N TYR A 90 6.97 -5.45 -1.77
CA TYR A 90 6.13 -5.62 -0.57
C TYR A 90 6.31 -4.45 0.40
N ASP A 91 5.40 -3.47 0.31
CA ASP A 91 5.26 -2.43 1.32
C ASP A 91 4.46 -3.02 2.50
N GLU A 92 5.16 -3.37 3.59
CA GLU A 92 4.52 -3.75 4.86
C GLU A 92 3.49 -2.69 5.28
N ARG A 93 2.28 -3.14 5.66
CA ARG A 93 1.18 -2.21 5.94
C ARG A 93 1.56 -1.28 7.11
N PRO A 94 1.21 0.02 7.03
CA PRO A 94 1.53 0.96 8.09
C PRO A 94 0.82 0.56 9.40
N SER A 95 1.60 0.52 10.48
CA SER A 95 1.09 0.43 11.85
C SER A 95 0.17 1.62 12.17
N GLN A 96 -0.68 1.48 13.18
CA GLN A 96 -1.48 2.62 13.66
C GLN A 96 -0.56 3.71 14.21
N TRP A 97 -0.80 4.96 13.82
CA TRP A 97 -0.01 6.09 14.30
C TRP A 97 -0.24 6.34 15.79
N HIS A 98 0.83 6.61 16.53
CA HIS A 98 0.81 7.07 17.91
C HIS A 98 1.95 8.07 18.17
N VAL A 99 1.84 8.83 19.26
CA VAL A 99 2.87 9.78 19.69
C VAL A 99 4.22 9.06 19.84
N GLY A 100 5.28 9.61 19.22
CA GLY A 100 6.63 9.05 19.23
C GLY A 100 7.01 8.19 18.02
N LEU A 101 6.08 7.85 17.11
CA LEU A 101 6.38 7.15 15.86
C LEU A 101 6.78 8.13 14.75
N GLU A 102 8.04 8.12 14.34
CA GLU A 102 8.55 8.92 13.22
C GLU A 102 8.28 8.26 11.86
N GLY A 103 8.28 9.05 10.77
CA GLY A 103 8.11 8.54 9.39
C GLY A 103 9.09 7.44 8.97
N ARG A 104 10.22 7.28 9.68
CA ARG A 104 11.19 6.20 9.51
C ARG A 104 10.65 4.81 9.84
N SER A 105 9.55 4.71 10.59
CA SER A 105 8.89 3.42 10.89
C SER A 105 8.01 2.93 9.73
N LEU A 106 7.72 3.79 8.75
CA LEU A 106 7.03 3.39 7.53
C LEU A 106 8.04 2.75 6.57
N CYS A 107 7.56 1.83 5.73
CA CYS A 107 8.39 1.16 4.74
C CYS A 107 7.97 1.52 3.30
N GLY A 108 8.91 1.38 2.39
CA GLY A 108 8.70 1.49 0.94
C GLY A 108 7.88 2.71 0.50
N MET A 109 6.84 2.48 -0.29
CA MET A 109 6.03 3.55 -0.86
C MET A 109 5.23 4.33 0.19
N TYR A 110 4.88 3.73 1.33
CA TYR A 110 4.21 4.45 2.42
C TYR A 110 5.11 5.52 3.03
N ARG A 111 6.39 5.19 3.22
CA ARG A 111 7.39 6.13 3.72
C ARG A 111 7.63 7.26 2.72
N GLN A 112 7.82 6.91 1.46
CA GLN A 112 8.06 7.88 0.40
C GLN A 112 6.90 8.88 0.25
N ILE A 113 5.65 8.39 0.29
CA ILE A 113 4.45 9.24 0.26
C ILE A 113 4.41 10.16 1.48
N PHE A 114 4.65 9.61 2.68
CA PHE A 114 4.63 10.41 3.91
C PHE A 114 5.72 11.48 3.91
N GLU A 115 6.97 11.14 3.60
CA GLU A 115 8.09 12.09 3.52
C GLU A 115 7.83 13.19 2.48
N THR A 116 7.24 12.85 1.34
CA THR A 116 6.85 13.83 0.31
C THR A 116 5.80 14.81 0.83
N VAL A 117 4.80 14.31 1.56
CA VAL A 117 3.72 15.14 2.13
C VAL A 117 4.23 15.97 3.31
N VAL A 118 5.21 15.48 4.07
CA VAL A 118 5.89 16.25 5.14
C VAL A 118 6.82 17.32 4.56
N ALA A 119 7.51 17.03 3.47
CA ALA A 119 8.39 17.98 2.79
C ALA A 119 7.62 19.08 2.05
N ALA A 120 6.32 18.86 1.79
CA ALA A 120 5.46 19.88 1.22
C ALA A 120 4.89 20.77 2.33
N ASP A 121 5.15 22.07 2.23
CA ASP A 121 4.62 23.09 3.15
C ASP A 121 3.12 23.36 2.92
N GLY A 122 2.26 22.34 3.05
CA GLY A 122 0.81 22.50 2.95
C GLY A 122 0.02 21.27 2.50
N LEU A 123 -1.19 21.53 2.01
CA LEU A 123 -2.09 20.50 1.48
C LEU A 123 -1.60 20.03 0.10
N VAL A 124 -1.35 18.73 -0.06
CA VAL A 124 -0.81 18.14 -1.29
C VAL A 124 -1.83 17.26 -1.98
N ASP A 125 -1.91 17.37 -3.31
CA ASP A 125 -2.71 16.45 -4.13
C ASP A 125 -1.94 15.16 -4.48
N VAL A 126 -2.67 14.06 -4.63
CA VAL A 126 -2.15 12.74 -4.98
C VAL A 126 -1.38 12.74 -6.29
N ALA A 127 -1.84 13.50 -7.29
CA ALA A 127 -1.14 13.58 -8.57
C ALA A 127 0.22 14.28 -8.43
N THR A 128 0.31 15.26 -7.53
CA THR A 128 1.59 15.94 -7.22
C THR A 128 2.54 14.99 -6.51
N VAL A 129 2.04 14.19 -5.56
CA VAL A 129 2.83 13.16 -4.88
C VAL A 129 3.35 12.10 -5.89
N ALA A 130 2.51 11.62 -6.80
CA ALA A 130 2.93 10.65 -7.81
C ALA A 130 4.02 11.21 -8.75
N ASP A 131 3.92 12.49 -9.12
CA ASP A 131 4.89 13.21 -9.94
C ASP A 131 6.24 13.35 -9.23
N THR A 132 6.23 13.76 -7.95
CA THR A 132 7.45 13.90 -7.13
C THR A 132 8.14 12.57 -6.84
N LEU A 133 7.40 11.47 -6.83
CA LEU A 133 7.94 10.12 -6.69
C LEU A 133 8.50 9.55 -8.01
N GLY A 134 8.44 10.31 -9.11
CA GLY A 134 8.91 9.88 -10.42
C GLY A 134 8.04 8.79 -11.07
N LEU A 135 6.84 8.54 -10.55
CA LEU A 135 5.88 7.58 -11.12
C LEU A 135 5.07 8.20 -12.27
N GLY A 136 5.04 9.53 -12.36
CA GLY A 136 4.29 10.28 -13.36
C GLY A 136 2.80 10.44 -13.01
N ARG A 137 2.07 11.13 -13.89
CA ARG A 137 0.65 11.49 -13.71
C ARG A 137 -0.34 10.55 -14.38
N GLU A 138 0.13 9.36 -14.77
CA GLU A 138 -0.71 8.34 -15.36
C GLU A 138 -1.77 7.83 -14.36
N LYS A 139 -2.96 7.49 -14.86
CA LYS A 139 -4.11 7.13 -14.02
C LYS A 139 -3.80 5.98 -13.05
N LEU A 140 -3.03 4.98 -13.49
CA LEU A 140 -2.67 3.83 -12.66
C LEU A 140 -1.67 4.19 -11.56
N ALA A 141 -0.69 5.07 -11.83
CA ALA A 141 0.25 5.56 -10.82
C ALA A 141 -0.46 6.42 -9.76
N VAL A 142 -1.33 7.34 -10.21
CA VAL A 142 -2.12 8.19 -9.30
C VAL A 142 -3.03 7.36 -8.41
N GLU A 143 -3.71 6.34 -8.96
CA GLU A 143 -4.57 5.46 -8.17
C GLU A 143 -3.76 4.58 -7.19
N ARG A 144 -2.56 4.14 -7.59
CA ARG A 144 -1.63 3.40 -6.72
C ARG A 144 -1.23 4.22 -5.49
N VAL A 145 -0.88 5.49 -5.70
CA VAL A 145 -0.54 6.46 -4.64
C VAL A 145 -1.79 6.78 -3.81
N ARG A 146 -2.95 6.97 -4.44
CA ARG A 146 -4.22 7.23 -3.75
C ARG A 146 -4.56 6.12 -2.76
N HIS A 147 -4.47 4.86 -3.18
CA HIS A 147 -4.78 3.72 -2.33
C HIS A 147 -3.89 3.70 -1.07
N ARG A 148 -2.60 4.03 -1.24
CA ARG A 148 -1.61 4.03 -0.14
C ARG A 148 -1.76 5.25 0.77
N ALA A 149 -2.04 6.42 0.21
CA ALA A 149 -2.38 7.62 0.98
C ALA A 149 -3.66 7.42 1.80
N TYR A 150 -4.66 6.71 1.24
CA TYR A 150 -5.87 6.37 1.97
C TYR A 150 -5.62 5.40 3.13
N ALA A 151 -4.74 4.41 2.94
CA ALA A 151 -4.32 3.52 4.02
C ALA A 151 -3.57 4.28 5.13
N LEU A 152 -2.70 5.24 4.78
CA LEU A 152 -2.03 6.12 5.75
C LEU A 152 -3.04 6.99 6.51
N HIS A 153 -4.05 7.53 5.81
CA HIS A 153 -5.13 8.29 6.44
C HIS A 153 -5.94 7.43 7.42
N ALA A 154 -6.35 6.23 7.00
CA ALA A 154 -7.09 5.30 7.85
C ALA A 154 -6.31 4.87 9.11
N LYS A 155 -4.98 4.95 9.07
CA LYS A 155 -4.08 4.64 10.19
C LYS A 155 -3.64 5.86 10.99
N GLY A 156 -4.13 7.06 10.66
CA GLY A 156 -3.88 8.29 11.40
C GLY A 156 -2.55 8.99 11.09
N TRP A 157 -1.85 8.58 10.01
CA TRP A 157 -0.60 9.21 9.59
C TRP A 157 -0.82 10.49 8.80
N LEU A 158 -1.89 10.52 7.99
CA LEU A 158 -2.26 11.66 7.16
C LEU A 158 -3.67 12.13 7.49
N GLU A 159 -3.87 13.44 7.44
CA GLU A 159 -5.20 14.04 7.46
C GLU A 159 -5.62 14.38 6.04
N ARG A 160 -6.91 14.16 5.74
CA ARG A 160 -7.48 14.43 4.43
C ARG A 160 -8.46 15.60 4.53
N GLU A 161 -8.22 16.63 3.74
CA GLU A 161 -9.11 17.78 3.60
C GLU A 161 -9.50 17.95 2.13
N ARG A 162 -10.77 17.75 1.80
CA ARG A 162 -11.33 17.92 0.43
C ARG A 162 -10.57 17.17 -0.68
N GLY A 163 -9.90 16.06 -0.36
CA GLY A 163 -9.12 15.27 -1.33
C GLY A 163 -7.62 15.57 -1.35
N LEU A 164 -7.19 16.58 -0.60
CA LEU A 164 -5.79 16.90 -0.36
C LEU A 164 -5.32 16.25 0.94
N PHE A 165 -4.03 15.94 1.03
CA PHE A 165 -3.43 15.30 2.20
C PHE A 165 -2.46 16.27 2.88
N ARG A 166 -2.47 16.27 4.22
CA ARG A 166 -1.44 16.88 5.06
C ARG A 166 -0.96 15.87 6.10
N PRO A 167 0.25 16.03 6.67
CA PRO A 167 0.66 15.24 7.82
C PRO A 167 -0.36 15.43 8.95
N ALA A 168 -0.72 14.36 9.66
CA ALA A 168 -1.44 14.50 10.92
C ALA A 168 -0.60 15.32 11.92
N ALA A 169 -1.20 15.86 12.98
CA ALA A 169 -0.54 16.73 13.96
C ALA A 169 0.55 16.05 14.86
N GLY A 170 1.38 15.19 14.27
CA GLY A 170 2.65 14.68 14.77
C GLY A 170 3.63 14.47 13.60
N PRO A 171 4.71 13.68 13.76
CA PRO A 171 6.14 14.02 13.59
C PRO A 171 6.60 14.81 12.34
N GLY A 172 5.75 15.05 11.34
CA GLY A 172 5.98 16.02 10.27
C GLY A 172 5.24 17.35 10.43
N GLY A 173 4.27 17.43 11.36
CA GLY A 173 3.65 18.67 11.81
C GLY A 173 4.53 19.41 12.81
N GLY A 174 5.73 19.84 12.40
CA GLY A 174 6.53 20.76 13.19
C GLY A 174 5.81 22.12 13.31
N PRO A 175 5.77 22.74 14.50
CA PRO A 175 4.98 23.95 14.73
C PRO A 175 5.66 25.15 14.10
N ALA A 176 5.19 25.58 12.94
CA ALA A 176 5.47 26.92 12.42
C ALA A 176 4.23 27.79 12.64
N GLY A 177 4.24 28.57 13.72
CA GLY A 177 3.27 29.63 13.92
C GLY A 177 2.74 29.72 15.33
N ASP A 178 3.60 30.19 16.24
CA ASP A 178 3.19 30.90 17.44
C ASP A 178 2.07 31.92 17.11
N ARG A 179 0.83 31.59 17.52
CA ARG A 179 -0.07 32.59 18.08
C ARG A 179 -0.71 32.00 19.32
N ALA A 180 0.01 32.17 20.41
CA ALA A 180 -0.58 32.58 21.67
C ALA A 180 -1.88 33.38 21.45
N SER A 181 -3.01 32.80 21.86
CA SER A 181 -4.21 33.54 22.26
C SER A 181 -4.81 32.86 23.48
N ALA A 182 -3.96 32.68 24.50
CA ALA A 182 -4.37 32.56 25.89
C ALA A 182 -3.78 33.77 26.65
N GLY A 183 -4.36 34.94 26.39
CA GLY A 183 -4.02 36.20 27.02
C GLY A 183 -5.21 36.73 27.81
N VAL A 184 -5.36 36.18 29.02
CA VAL A 184 -6.17 36.67 30.12
C VAL A 184 -6.24 38.20 30.14
N ARG A 185 -7.42 38.79 29.94
CA ARG A 185 -7.70 40.13 30.45
C ARG A 185 -8.32 40.01 31.83
N ARG A 186 -7.46 40.26 32.81
CA ARG A 186 -7.80 40.55 34.21
C ARG A 186 -8.91 41.60 34.29
N ARG A 187 -9.86 41.26 35.15
CA ARG A 187 -10.62 42.15 36.03
C ARG A 187 -9.81 43.38 36.48
N SER A 188 -10.37 44.58 36.28
CA SER A 188 -10.13 45.74 37.12
C SER A 188 -11.48 46.40 37.36
N GLY A 189 -11.87 46.43 38.64
CA GLY A 189 -12.89 47.35 39.13
C GLY A 189 -12.19 48.64 39.59
N GLY A 190 -12.91 49.73 39.42
CA GLY A 190 -12.57 51.12 39.78
C GLY A 190 -13.65 52.01 39.19
#